data_AF-R7TPZ6-F1
#
_entry.id   AF-R7TPZ6-F1
#
_cell.length_a   1.000
_cell.length_b   1.000
_cell.length_c   1.000
_cell.angle_alpha   90.00
_cell.angle_beta   90.00
_cell.angle_gamma   90.00
#
_symmetry.space_group_name_H-M   'P 1'
#
loop_
_entity.id
_entity.type
_entity.pdbx_description
1 polymer ?
#
loop_
_entity_poly.entity_id
_entity_poly.type
_entity_poly.pdbx_seq_one_letter_code
_entity_poly.pdbx_strand_id
1 'polypeptide(L)'
;MVIHVCDEAKNLKQDFHCPRDLLVREMRYFAEYLSTDAQRWEEVDISVHCDVQIFDWLMKYVKRATHREGQGPPKLEASSVISILISSDFLKMDNLVEECIQFCHRNMSPIVATPCNMNCINDKLVSRISDLYNHNEADDVKDRKDKFKSKLFGKLLEKLFDPSIANSCSPESAASLFKCAVCKKVLNTNLAKRINCLPSRMIIDRCGQLAYSHTPDPSFDVGDYLIDLKGQLKTWRDVYWRIWGSINFLSCSRCSETFPCTELGQCKFHPDTPLFHGNSLSGKYPCCGLQILRFDPSQQNKGCKLRDHIVNLSESGMKEPIGSKEQNIKAKQRVYEDLLSHREAVCMPHQKVLTMTNE
;
A
#
# COMPACT_ATOMS: atom_id res chain seq x y z
N MET A 1 -15.67 36.42 26.28
CA MET A 1 -15.52 36.90 24.89
C MET A 1 -16.64 36.30 24.07
N VAL A 2 -17.18 37.06 23.11
CA VAL A 2 -18.24 36.62 22.19
C VAL A 2 -17.60 36.26 20.85
N ILE A 3 -18.01 35.14 20.26
CA ILE A 3 -17.60 34.68 18.94
C ILE A 3 -18.85 34.59 18.09
N HIS A 4 -18.90 35.35 17.00
CA HIS A 4 -20.03 35.40 16.08
C HIS A 4 -19.81 34.35 14.98
N VAL A 5 -20.64 33.31 14.95
CA VAL A 5 -20.51 32.24 13.95
C VAL A 5 -21.60 32.41 12.89
N CYS A 6 -21.17 32.51 11.64
CA CYS A 6 -22.04 32.66 10.47
C CYS A 6 -21.97 31.41 9.59
N ASP A 7 -23.08 30.67 9.52
CA ASP A 7 -23.27 29.57 8.57
C ASP A 7 -23.97 30.10 7.33
N GLU A 8 -23.20 30.42 6.28
CA GLU A 8 -23.71 30.95 5.02
C GLU A 8 -24.57 29.93 4.26
N ALA A 9 -24.27 28.63 4.39
CA ALA A 9 -24.97 27.58 3.69
C ALA A 9 -26.38 27.36 4.24
N LYS A 10 -26.54 27.46 5.57
CA LYS A 10 -27.85 27.35 6.25
C LYS A 10 -28.49 28.71 6.53
N ASN A 11 -27.80 29.81 6.22
CA ASN A 11 -28.18 31.19 6.55
C ASN A 11 -28.49 31.37 8.05
N LEU A 12 -27.63 30.81 8.91
CA LEU A 12 -27.75 30.88 10.37
C LEU A 12 -26.65 31.75 10.97
N LYS A 13 -26.97 32.49 12.03
CA LYS A 13 -26.01 33.23 12.84
C LYS A 13 -26.21 32.89 14.30
N GLN A 14 -25.13 32.54 15.01
CA GLN A 14 -25.19 32.18 16.41
C GLN A 14 -23.96 32.69 17.16
N ASP A 15 -24.19 33.24 18.35
CA ASP A 15 -23.15 33.79 19.21
C ASP A 15 -22.73 32.80 20.28
N PHE A 16 -21.43 32.58 20.40
CA PHE A 16 -20.84 31.67 21.38
C PHE A 16 -20.01 32.44 22.40
N HIS A 17 -20.24 32.14 23.68
CA HIS A 17 -19.54 32.79 24.78
C HIS A 17 -18.48 31.85 25.35
N CYS A 18 -17.21 32.27 25.37
CA CYS A 18 -16.10 31.49 25.92
C CYS A 18 -15.13 32.37 26.73
N PRO A 19 -14.61 31.88 27.88
CA PRO A 19 -13.47 32.51 28.56
C PRO A 19 -12.22 32.55 27.66
N ARG A 20 -11.46 33.65 27.72
CA ARG A 20 -10.30 33.89 26.84
C ARG A 20 -9.18 32.90 27.10
N ASP A 21 -8.84 32.71 28.36
CA ASP A 21 -7.82 31.77 28.83
C ASP A 21 -8.10 30.35 28.33
N LEU A 22 -9.35 29.92 28.38
CA LEU A 22 -9.77 28.62 27.89
C LEU A 22 -9.68 28.54 26.35
N LEU A 23 -10.15 29.56 25.63
CA LEU A 23 -10.12 29.58 24.17
C LEU A 23 -8.69 29.55 23.63
N VAL A 24 -7.81 30.42 24.13
CA VAL A 24 -6.40 30.50 23.70
C VAL A 24 -5.64 29.21 24.02
N ARG A 25 -5.96 28.57 25.15
CA ARG A 25 -5.34 27.30 25.56
C ARG A 25 -5.75 26.13 24.68
N GLU A 26 -7.04 25.99 24.37
CA GLU A 26 -7.57 24.84 23.63
C GLU A 26 -7.56 25.04 22.09
N MET A 27 -7.65 26.29 21.61
CA MET A 27 -7.68 26.66 20.20
C MET A 27 -6.51 27.61 19.88
N ARG A 28 -5.33 27.03 19.63
CA ARG A 28 -4.08 27.82 19.49
C ARG A 28 -4.06 28.73 18.27
N TYR A 29 -4.94 28.52 17.29
CA TYR A 29 -5.12 29.48 16.20
C TYR A 29 -5.41 30.88 16.72
N PHE A 30 -6.28 31.02 17.72
CA PHE A 30 -6.60 32.32 18.30
C PHE A 30 -5.47 32.88 19.18
N ALA A 31 -4.55 32.04 19.67
CA ALA A 31 -3.41 32.50 20.45
C ALA A 31 -2.52 33.47 19.66
N GLU A 32 -2.38 33.25 18.35
CA GLU A 32 -1.54 34.09 17.48
C GLU A 32 -2.11 35.50 17.30
N TYR A 33 -3.44 35.66 17.37
CA TYR A 33 -4.12 36.96 17.20
C TYR A 33 -4.45 37.64 18.53
N LEU A 34 -4.62 36.85 19.61
CA LEU A 34 -5.04 37.33 20.93
C LEU A 34 -3.89 37.42 21.94
N SER A 35 -2.63 37.42 21.51
CA SER A 35 -1.46 37.50 22.40
C SER A 35 -0.81 38.89 22.46
N THR A 36 -1.21 39.85 21.63
CA THR A 36 -0.34 41.00 21.33
C THR A 36 -0.56 42.27 22.15
N ASP A 37 -1.70 42.56 22.81
CA ASP A 37 -1.78 43.77 23.67
C ASP A 37 -2.97 43.83 24.63
N ALA A 38 -2.70 43.99 25.94
CA ALA A 38 -3.65 44.06 27.06
C ALA A 38 -4.75 45.17 26.95
N GLN A 39 -4.67 46.07 25.97
CA GLN A 39 -5.58 47.23 25.81
C GLN A 39 -6.39 47.27 24.52
N ARG A 40 -6.21 46.33 23.57
CA ARG A 40 -6.97 46.29 22.30
C ARG A 40 -8.29 45.48 22.36
N TRP A 41 -8.69 44.99 23.53
CA TRP A 41 -9.67 43.89 23.64
C TRP A 41 -11.14 44.25 23.52
N GLU A 42 -11.53 45.48 23.86
CA GLU A 42 -12.93 45.89 23.75
C GLU A 42 -13.37 46.05 22.27
N GLU A 43 -12.41 46.02 21.33
CA GLU A 43 -12.63 46.21 19.89
C GLU A 43 -12.45 44.96 19.02
N VAL A 44 -12.02 43.81 19.58
CA VAL A 44 -11.81 42.59 18.76
C VAL A 44 -13.11 41.81 18.63
N ASP A 45 -13.80 42.04 17.52
CA ASP A 45 -14.92 41.23 17.05
C ASP A 45 -14.38 39.97 16.33
N ILE A 46 -14.65 38.79 16.89
CA ILE A 46 -14.29 37.50 16.27
C ILE A 46 -15.51 36.97 15.53
N SER A 47 -15.48 37.06 14.21
CA SER A 47 -16.45 36.44 13.32
C SER A 47 -15.85 35.21 12.62
N VAL A 48 -16.54 34.06 12.71
CA VAL A 48 -16.12 32.79 12.10
C VAL A 48 -17.18 32.30 11.12
N HIS A 49 -16.78 32.02 9.89
CA HIS A 49 -17.68 31.51 8.85
C HIS A 49 -17.56 29.98 8.77
N CYS A 50 -18.48 29.25 9.39
CA CYS A 50 -18.49 27.78 9.38
C CYS A 50 -19.87 27.21 9.73
N ASP A 51 -20.02 25.89 9.67
CA ASP A 51 -21.23 25.20 10.12
C ASP A 51 -21.43 25.42 11.62
N VAL A 52 -22.54 26.09 11.98
CA VAL A 52 -22.87 26.44 13.37
C VAL A 52 -22.97 25.20 14.26
N GLN A 53 -23.43 24.05 13.74
CA GLN A 53 -23.54 22.82 14.53
C GLN A 53 -22.18 22.20 14.84
N ILE A 54 -21.24 22.29 13.90
CA ILE A 54 -19.86 21.84 14.12
C ILE A 54 -19.17 22.74 15.13
N PHE A 55 -19.36 24.06 15.02
CA PHE A 55 -18.78 24.99 15.98
C PHE A 55 -19.37 24.83 17.38
N ASP A 56 -20.68 24.59 17.51
CA ASP A 56 -21.31 24.25 18.80
C ASP A 56 -20.70 22.99 19.41
N TRP A 57 -20.47 21.94 18.61
CA TRP A 57 -19.80 20.72 19.05
C TRP A 57 -18.37 21.02 19.57
N LEU A 58 -17.60 21.83 18.83
CA LEU A 58 -16.25 22.25 19.24
C LEU A 58 -16.28 23.05 20.54
N MET A 59 -17.26 23.94 20.73
CA MET A 59 -17.41 24.70 21.97
C MET A 59 -17.75 23.81 23.16
N LYS A 60 -18.62 22.80 22.97
CA LYS A 60 -18.89 21.78 24.00
C LYS A 60 -17.62 20.99 24.33
N TYR A 61 -16.80 20.65 23.32
CA TYR A 61 -15.53 19.97 23.53
C TYR A 61 -14.53 20.85 24.31
N VAL A 62 -14.36 22.13 23.95
CA VAL A 62 -13.48 23.06 24.67
C VAL A 62 -13.90 23.22 26.13
N LYS A 63 -15.21 23.29 26.39
CA LYS A 63 -15.76 23.45 27.73
C LYS A 63 -15.80 22.15 28.54
N ARG A 64 -15.37 21.00 28.00
CA ARG A 64 -15.40 19.67 28.66
C ARG A 64 -14.86 19.66 30.09
N ALA A 65 -13.80 20.42 30.36
CA ALA A 65 -13.18 20.51 31.68
C ALA A 65 -13.98 21.37 32.70
N THR A 66 -14.99 22.12 32.25
CA THR A 66 -15.81 23.03 33.05
C THR A 66 -17.24 22.53 33.27
N HIS A 67 -17.62 21.39 32.66
CA HIS A 67 -18.95 20.81 32.83
C HIS A 67 -19.12 20.24 34.24
N ARG A 68 -20.32 20.45 34.82
CA ARG A 68 -20.75 19.83 36.08
C ARG A 68 -20.79 18.30 35.94
N GLU A 69 -20.48 17.60 37.02
CA GLU A 69 -20.53 16.13 37.13
C GLU A 69 -21.81 15.56 36.47
N GLY A 70 -21.66 14.83 35.37
CA GLY A 70 -22.75 14.13 34.67
C GLY A 70 -22.90 14.40 33.17
N GLN A 71 -22.35 15.48 32.62
CA GLN A 71 -22.28 15.70 31.17
C GLN A 71 -20.88 15.37 30.65
N GLY A 72 -20.71 14.16 30.10
CA GLY A 72 -19.45 13.75 29.47
C GLY A 72 -19.11 14.57 28.23
N PRO A 73 -17.86 14.45 27.71
CA PRO A 73 -17.47 15.11 26.48
C PRO A 73 -18.40 14.72 25.31
N PRO A 74 -18.61 15.63 24.33
CA PRO A 74 -19.44 15.31 23.18
C PRO A 74 -18.84 14.12 22.41
N LYS A 75 -19.70 13.23 21.91
CA LYS A 75 -19.27 12.02 21.20
C LYS A 75 -19.03 12.33 19.72
N LEU A 76 -17.99 11.72 19.15
CA LEU A 76 -17.72 11.76 17.71
C LEU A 76 -18.68 10.84 16.96
N GLU A 77 -19.19 11.32 15.83
CA GLU A 77 -20.12 10.58 14.98
C GLU A 77 -19.60 10.51 13.53
N ALA A 78 -19.97 9.44 12.82
CA ALA A 78 -19.48 9.20 11.46
C ALA A 78 -19.89 10.29 10.44
N SER A 79 -21.00 10.97 10.69
CA SER A 79 -21.54 12.05 9.84
C SER A 79 -20.80 13.38 10.00
N SER A 80 -20.20 13.63 11.17
CA SER A 80 -19.63 14.93 11.55
C SER A 80 -18.11 14.90 11.73
N VAL A 81 -17.51 13.74 11.98
CA VAL A 81 -16.07 13.62 12.32
C VAL A 81 -15.13 14.25 11.30
N ILE A 82 -15.45 14.21 10.01
CA ILE A 82 -14.59 14.82 8.98
C ILE A 82 -14.64 16.34 9.04
N SER A 83 -15.82 16.91 9.21
CA SER A 83 -16.00 18.35 9.39
C SER A 83 -15.34 18.82 10.69
N ILE A 84 -15.46 18.03 11.76
CA ILE A 84 -14.79 18.28 13.05
C ILE A 84 -13.27 18.21 12.89
N LEU A 85 -12.74 17.20 12.19
CA LEU A 85 -11.31 17.02 11.94
C LEU A 85 -10.72 18.21 11.17
N ILE A 86 -11.37 18.64 10.10
CA ILE A 86 -10.91 19.77 9.29
C ILE A 86 -10.93 21.06 10.12
N SER A 87 -12.01 21.29 10.88
CA SER A 87 -12.15 22.48 11.72
C SER A 87 -11.17 22.48 12.90
N SER A 88 -10.91 21.32 13.50
CA SER A 88 -9.98 21.18 14.63
C SER A 88 -8.52 21.31 14.19
N ASP A 89 -8.16 20.83 13.00
CA ASP A 89 -6.84 21.05 12.39
C ASP A 89 -6.63 22.55 12.10
N PHE A 90 -7.63 23.22 11.51
CA PHE A 90 -7.57 24.66 11.24
C PHE A 90 -7.41 25.51 12.52
N LEU A 91 -8.17 25.17 13.57
CA LEU A 91 -8.12 25.86 14.86
C LEU A 91 -6.93 25.45 15.75
N LYS A 92 -6.05 24.57 15.25
CA LYS A 92 -4.86 24.04 15.93
C LYS A 92 -5.19 23.37 17.27
N MET A 93 -6.18 22.48 17.26
CA MET A 93 -6.65 21.69 18.41
C MET A 93 -6.05 20.27 18.41
N ASP A 94 -4.75 20.15 18.65
CA ASP A 94 -3.98 18.90 18.42
C ASP A 94 -4.58 17.62 19.04
N ASN A 95 -5.05 17.69 20.29
CA ASN A 95 -5.62 16.53 20.98
C ASN A 95 -6.89 16.02 20.27
N LEU A 96 -7.76 16.95 19.86
CA LEU A 96 -8.99 16.62 19.15
C LEU A 96 -8.70 16.08 17.74
N VAL A 97 -7.68 16.62 17.06
CA VAL A 97 -7.23 16.11 15.77
C VAL A 97 -6.80 14.66 15.89
N GLU A 98 -6.03 14.30 16.92
CA GLU A 98 -5.61 12.92 17.16
C GLU A 98 -6.81 12.01 17.49
N GLU A 99 -7.73 12.44 18.36
CA GLU A 99 -8.97 11.70 18.63
C GLU A 99 -9.79 11.45 17.35
N CYS A 100 -9.89 12.45 16.47
CA CYS A 100 -10.59 12.32 15.19
C CYS A 100 -9.89 11.35 14.24
N ILE A 101 -8.56 11.38 14.16
CA ILE A 101 -7.77 10.45 13.32
C ILE A 101 -7.94 9.01 13.80
N GLN A 102 -7.87 8.77 15.10
CA GLN A 102 -8.11 7.45 15.70
C GLN A 102 -9.55 6.97 15.46
N PHE A 103 -10.53 7.88 15.55
CA PHE A 103 -11.92 7.56 15.22
C PHE A 103 -12.08 7.20 13.74
N CYS A 104 -11.39 7.93 12.84
CA CYS A 104 -11.38 7.63 11.41
C CYS A 104 -10.83 6.23 11.15
N HIS A 105 -9.71 5.85 11.76
CA HIS A 105 -9.13 4.52 11.61
C HIS A 105 -10.13 3.40 11.95
N ARG A 106 -10.81 3.53 13.09
CA ARG A 106 -11.77 2.52 13.59
C ARG A 106 -13.10 2.48 12.84
N ASN A 107 -13.54 3.61 12.26
CA ASN A 107 -14.89 3.77 11.72
C ASN A 107 -14.92 4.22 10.25
N MET A 108 -13.85 4.03 9.48
CA MET A 108 -13.77 4.53 8.10
C MET A 108 -14.91 4.06 7.20
N SER A 109 -15.29 2.77 7.26
CA SER A 109 -16.39 2.23 6.46
C SER A 109 -17.74 2.92 6.73
N PRO A 110 -18.19 3.08 7.99
CA PRO A 110 -19.32 3.94 8.31
C PRO A 110 -19.17 5.39 7.82
N ILE A 111 -18.00 5.99 7.98
CA ILE A 111 -17.77 7.39 7.63
C ILE A 111 -17.94 7.62 6.12
N VAL A 112 -17.32 6.80 5.27
CA VAL A 112 -17.45 6.94 3.80
C VAL A 112 -18.87 6.65 3.30
N ALA A 113 -19.69 5.94 4.07
CA ALA A 113 -21.11 5.73 3.76
C ALA A 113 -21.96 6.99 3.97
N THR A 114 -21.54 7.92 4.83
CA THR A 114 -22.24 9.20 5.07
C THR A 114 -22.01 10.19 3.92
N PRO A 115 -22.87 11.21 3.70
CA PRO A 115 -22.69 12.24 2.67
C PRO A 115 -21.60 13.28 3.05
N CYS A 116 -20.42 12.83 3.47
CA CYS A 116 -19.27 13.67 3.79
C CYS A 116 -18.44 14.05 2.55
N ASN A 117 -17.84 15.25 2.56
CA ASN A 117 -16.88 15.68 1.54
C ASN A 117 -15.44 15.38 1.99
N MET A 118 -14.89 14.29 1.49
CA MET A 118 -13.52 13.83 1.80
C MET A 118 -12.43 14.55 1.00
N ASN A 119 -12.78 15.38 0.02
CA ASN A 119 -11.81 16.09 -0.80
C ASN A 119 -11.19 17.30 -0.09
N CYS A 120 -11.81 17.76 0.99
CA CYS A 120 -11.32 18.89 1.79
C CYS A 120 -10.21 18.50 2.79
N ILE A 121 -9.92 17.20 2.96
CA ILE A 121 -8.84 16.75 3.84
C ILE A 121 -7.50 16.99 3.14
N ASN A 122 -6.61 17.74 3.79
CA ASN A 122 -5.27 18.02 3.28
C ASN A 122 -4.38 16.75 3.27
N ASP A 123 -3.32 16.77 2.46
CA ASP A 123 -2.43 15.61 2.28
C ASP A 123 -1.72 15.17 3.58
N LYS A 124 -1.45 16.11 4.50
CA LYS A 124 -0.85 15.81 5.80
C LYS A 124 -1.77 14.95 6.67
N LEU A 125 -3.05 15.30 6.75
CA LEU A 125 -4.06 14.53 7.47
C LEU A 125 -4.33 13.18 6.79
N VAL A 126 -4.37 13.14 5.45
CA VAL A 126 -4.47 11.88 4.69
C VAL A 126 -3.32 10.95 5.04
N SER A 127 -2.08 11.46 5.05
CA SER A 127 -0.89 10.70 5.44
C SER A 127 -1.01 10.17 6.86
N ARG A 128 -1.34 11.02 7.85
CA ARG A 128 -1.51 10.60 9.25
C ARG A 128 -2.57 9.52 9.44
N ILE A 129 -3.72 9.62 8.76
CA ILE A 129 -4.75 8.58 8.79
C ILE A 129 -4.21 7.30 8.15
N SER A 130 -3.56 7.41 6.98
CA SER A 130 -3.02 6.26 6.23
C SER A 130 -1.88 5.56 6.97
N ASP A 131 -1.18 6.24 7.88
CA ASP A 131 -0.13 5.67 8.73
C ASP A 131 -0.64 4.68 9.76
N LEU A 132 -1.92 4.75 10.11
CA LEU A 132 -2.56 3.80 11.01
C LEU A 132 -3.00 2.51 10.31
N TYR A 133 -3.08 2.50 8.97
CA TYR A 133 -3.55 1.36 8.20
C TYR A 133 -2.41 0.47 7.73
N ASN A 134 -2.58 -0.84 7.93
CA ASN A 134 -1.90 -1.83 7.10
C ASN A 134 -2.67 -2.07 5.78
N HIS A 135 -2.04 -2.76 4.83
CA HIS A 135 -2.65 -2.97 3.50
C HIS A 135 -3.92 -3.83 3.50
N ASN A 136 -4.13 -4.70 4.50
CA ASN A 136 -5.28 -5.59 4.61
C ASN A 136 -6.44 -4.83 5.27
N GLU A 137 -6.18 -4.07 6.33
CA GLU A 137 -7.14 -3.15 6.93
C GLU A 137 -7.64 -2.11 5.93
N ALA A 138 -6.73 -1.56 5.12
CA ALA A 138 -7.09 -0.63 4.04
C ALA A 138 -7.98 -1.32 2.99
N ASP A 139 -7.75 -2.61 2.73
CA ASP A 139 -8.57 -3.37 1.79
C ASP A 139 -9.95 -3.74 2.33
N ASP A 140 -10.07 -3.96 3.64
CA ASP A 140 -11.33 -4.24 4.32
C ASP A 140 -12.27 -3.02 4.37
N VAL A 141 -11.77 -1.81 4.09
CA VAL A 141 -12.60 -0.60 4.01
C VAL A 141 -13.63 -0.72 2.88
N LYS A 142 -14.91 -0.62 3.26
CA LYS A 142 -16.08 -0.70 2.37
C LYS A 142 -16.43 0.67 1.80
N ASP A 143 -15.69 1.09 0.79
CA ASP A 143 -15.85 2.39 0.13
C ASP A 143 -16.37 2.26 -1.31
N ARG A 144 -17.69 2.11 -1.47
CA ARG A 144 -18.32 1.90 -2.79
C ARG A 144 -18.18 3.09 -3.74
N LYS A 145 -17.97 4.29 -3.21
CA LYS A 145 -17.89 5.54 -3.99
C LYS A 145 -16.46 6.07 -4.10
N ASP A 146 -15.48 5.29 -3.65
CA ASP A 146 -14.06 5.62 -3.65
C ASP A 146 -13.74 7.03 -3.10
N LYS A 147 -14.38 7.39 -1.97
CA LYS A 147 -14.18 8.70 -1.33
C LYS A 147 -12.83 8.83 -0.65
N PHE A 148 -12.27 7.71 -0.17
CA PHE A 148 -11.04 7.69 0.62
C PHE A 148 -10.15 6.47 0.35
N LYS A 149 -10.71 5.33 -0.08
CA LYS A 149 -9.93 4.09 -0.28
C LYS A 149 -8.79 4.27 -1.28
N SER A 150 -9.01 4.93 -2.41
CA SER A 150 -7.92 5.28 -3.35
C SER A 150 -6.83 6.15 -2.72
N LYS A 151 -7.17 7.06 -1.79
CA LYS A 151 -6.18 7.88 -1.09
C LYS A 151 -5.31 7.04 -0.15
N LEU A 152 -5.93 6.09 0.57
CA LEU A 152 -5.21 5.12 1.41
C LEU A 152 -4.20 4.31 0.57
N PHE A 153 -4.66 3.72 -0.55
CA PHE A 153 -3.77 2.94 -1.40
C PHE A 153 -2.71 3.78 -2.12
N GLY A 154 -2.99 5.04 -2.42
CA GLY A 154 -1.98 5.99 -2.90
C GLY A 154 -0.84 6.16 -1.89
N LYS A 155 -1.16 6.41 -0.62
CA LYS A 155 -0.15 6.52 0.45
C LYS A 155 0.57 5.20 0.75
N LEU A 156 -0.13 4.07 0.69
CA LEU A 156 0.51 2.76 0.80
C LEU A 156 1.47 2.47 -0.37
N LEU A 157 1.13 2.93 -1.57
CA LEU A 157 1.99 2.82 -2.75
C LEU A 157 3.24 3.70 -2.62
N GLU A 158 3.09 4.96 -2.19
CA GLU A 158 4.22 5.85 -1.87
C GLU A 158 5.19 5.17 -0.91
N LYS A 159 4.68 4.54 0.15
CA LYS A 159 5.50 3.78 1.12
C LYS A 159 6.26 2.58 0.53
N LEU A 160 5.80 1.99 -0.58
CA LEU A 160 6.58 0.93 -1.25
C LEU A 160 7.82 1.49 -1.95
N PHE A 161 7.76 2.74 -2.43
CA PHE A 161 8.86 3.39 -3.14
C PHE A 161 9.80 4.16 -2.22
N ASP A 162 9.43 4.40 -0.96
CA ASP A 162 10.31 5.05 0.02
C ASP A 162 11.31 4.05 0.63
N PRO A 163 12.63 4.19 0.37
CA PRO A 163 13.64 3.31 0.93
C PRO A 163 13.90 3.55 2.43
N SER A 164 13.46 4.67 2.99
CA SER A 164 13.69 5.05 4.38
C SER A 164 12.67 4.42 5.35
N ILE A 165 11.53 3.95 4.83
CA ILE A 165 10.43 3.41 5.63
C ILE A 165 10.50 1.89 5.61
N ALA A 166 10.69 1.28 6.78
CA ALA A 166 10.54 -0.15 6.95
C ALA A 166 9.05 -0.54 6.87
N ASN A 167 8.64 -1.13 5.75
CA ASN A 167 7.25 -1.54 5.57
C ASN A 167 6.99 -2.93 6.19
N SER A 168 6.22 -2.98 7.28
CA SER A 168 5.84 -4.24 7.93
C SER A 168 5.04 -5.19 7.00
N CYS A 169 4.37 -4.64 5.99
CA CYS A 169 3.49 -5.37 5.06
C CYS A 169 4.21 -5.81 3.77
N SER A 170 5.43 -5.34 3.54
CA SER A 170 6.21 -5.70 2.35
C SER A 170 7.69 -5.80 2.73
N PRO A 171 8.28 -7.01 2.78
CA PRO A 171 9.70 -7.16 3.05
C PRO A 171 10.57 -6.52 1.96
N GLU A 172 10.07 -6.43 0.74
CA GLU A 172 10.79 -5.83 -0.40
C GLU A 172 10.32 -4.39 -0.68
N SER A 173 11.24 -3.58 -1.21
CA SER A 173 10.99 -2.20 -1.62
C SER A 173 10.96 -2.07 -3.15
N ALA A 174 10.13 -1.14 -3.63
CA ALA A 174 10.03 -0.71 -5.02
C ALA A 174 10.97 0.46 -5.37
N ALA A 175 11.79 0.96 -4.44
CA ALA A 175 12.68 2.11 -4.69
C ALA A 175 13.67 1.91 -5.85
N SER A 176 14.00 0.64 -6.17
CA SER A 176 14.88 0.28 -7.28
C SER A 176 14.16 -0.44 -8.43
N LEU A 177 12.86 -0.18 -8.59
CA LEU A 177 12.04 -0.80 -9.64
C LEU A 177 12.53 -0.38 -11.02
N PHE A 178 12.76 -1.35 -11.90
CA PHE A 178 13.12 -1.12 -13.29
C PHE A 178 12.48 -2.17 -14.19
N LYS A 179 12.31 -1.83 -15.47
CA LYS A 179 11.93 -2.80 -16.50
C LYS A 179 13.18 -3.34 -17.19
N CYS A 180 13.29 -4.65 -17.34
CA CYS A 180 14.40 -5.24 -18.08
C CYS A 180 14.19 -5.03 -19.60
N ALA A 181 15.19 -4.46 -20.28
CA ALA A 181 15.14 -4.21 -21.73
C ALA A 181 14.98 -5.49 -22.56
N VAL A 182 15.40 -6.64 -22.01
CA VAL A 182 15.45 -7.93 -22.71
C VAL A 182 14.20 -8.78 -22.42
N CYS A 183 13.97 -9.17 -21.17
CA CYS A 183 12.82 -10.02 -20.82
C CYS A 183 11.51 -9.24 -20.58
N LYS A 184 11.57 -7.91 -20.61
CA LYS A 184 10.45 -6.98 -20.38
C LYS A 184 9.76 -7.09 -19.01
N LYS A 185 10.26 -7.95 -18.10
CA LYS A 185 9.79 -8.03 -16.71
C LYS A 185 10.14 -6.76 -15.94
N VAL A 186 9.24 -6.34 -15.05
CA VAL A 186 9.48 -5.26 -14.09
C VAL A 186 9.95 -5.88 -12.78
N LEU A 187 11.12 -5.49 -12.30
CA LEU A 187 11.84 -6.13 -11.19
C LEU A 187 12.48 -5.05 -10.31
N ASN A 188 12.71 -5.37 -9.03
CA ASN A 188 13.65 -4.61 -8.21
C ASN A 188 15.05 -5.25 -8.26
N THR A 189 16.06 -4.55 -7.71
CA THR A 189 17.46 -5.02 -7.75
C THR A 189 17.68 -6.35 -7.02
N ASN A 190 16.93 -6.65 -5.96
CA ASN A 190 17.06 -7.91 -5.22
C ASN A 190 16.46 -9.07 -6.01
N LEU A 191 15.27 -8.88 -6.55
CA LEU A 191 14.55 -9.85 -7.37
C LEU A 191 15.31 -10.18 -8.66
N ALA A 192 15.93 -9.17 -9.30
CA ALA A 192 16.74 -9.36 -10.49
C ALA A 192 17.94 -10.30 -10.29
N LYS A 193 18.44 -10.46 -9.05
CA LYS A 193 19.52 -11.42 -8.73
C LYS A 193 19.03 -12.86 -8.58
N ARG A 194 17.72 -13.06 -8.39
CA ARG A 194 17.10 -14.35 -8.04
C ARG A 194 16.26 -14.94 -9.16
N ILE A 195 15.76 -14.10 -10.06
CA ILE A 195 14.94 -14.52 -11.21
C ILE A 195 15.78 -14.60 -12.47
N ASN A 196 15.56 -15.68 -13.22
CA ASN A 196 16.20 -15.90 -14.51
C ASN A 196 15.68 -14.92 -15.57
N CYS A 197 16.59 -14.31 -16.31
CA CYS A 197 16.28 -13.59 -17.55
C CYS A 197 16.11 -14.59 -18.71
N LEU A 198 16.05 -14.11 -19.95
CA LEU A 198 16.06 -14.98 -21.12
C LEU A 198 17.38 -15.78 -21.21
N PRO A 199 17.38 -16.99 -21.81
CA PRO A 199 18.58 -17.79 -22.09
C PRO A 199 19.76 -17.01 -22.67
N SER A 200 19.51 -15.99 -23.51
CA SER A 200 20.55 -15.13 -24.09
C SER A 200 21.31 -14.25 -23.09
N ARG A 201 20.88 -14.23 -21.82
CA ARG A 201 21.51 -13.48 -20.72
C ARG A 201 22.03 -14.40 -19.62
N MET A 202 22.14 -15.69 -19.90
CA MET A 202 22.74 -16.68 -19.02
C MET A 202 24.25 -16.41 -18.93
N ILE A 203 24.76 -16.42 -17.70
CA ILE A 203 26.20 -16.24 -17.39
C ILE A 203 26.61 -17.29 -16.37
N ILE A 204 27.91 -17.56 -16.27
CA ILE A 204 28.48 -18.39 -15.22
C ILE A 204 29.11 -17.44 -14.19
N ASP A 205 28.72 -17.58 -12.93
CA ASP A 205 29.28 -16.76 -11.84
C ASP A 205 30.67 -17.24 -11.43
N ARG A 206 31.30 -16.52 -10.48
CA ARG A 206 32.65 -16.86 -9.98
C ARG A 206 32.73 -18.21 -9.26
N CYS A 207 31.59 -18.76 -8.86
CA CYS A 207 31.47 -20.04 -8.19
C CYS A 207 31.14 -21.19 -9.17
N GLY A 208 31.04 -20.90 -10.48
CA GLY A 208 30.69 -21.89 -11.50
C GLY A 208 29.19 -22.18 -11.59
N GLN A 209 28.33 -21.37 -10.96
CA GLN A 209 26.87 -21.54 -11.00
C GLN A 209 26.26 -20.72 -12.14
N LEU A 210 25.15 -21.21 -12.70
CA LEU A 210 24.37 -20.48 -13.68
C LEU A 210 23.67 -19.30 -13.01
N ALA A 211 23.93 -18.10 -13.53
CA ALA A 211 23.27 -16.87 -13.14
C ALA A 211 22.71 -16.15 -14.38
N TYR A 212 21.94 -15.08 -14.16
CA TYR A 212 21.34 -14.30 -15.22
C TYR A 212 21.59 -12.81 -15.01
N SER A 213 21.78 -12.10 -16.12
CA SER A 213 21.95 -10.65 -16.09
C SER A 213 20.74 -9.93 -16.67
N HIS A 214 20.12 -9.06 -15.87
CA HIS A 214 19.09 -8.13 -16.33
C HIS A 214 19.70 -6.77 -16.63
N THR A 215 19.13 -6.08 -17.61
CA THR A 215 19.59 -4.75 -18.01
C THR A 215 18.41 -3.79 -17.97
N PRO A 216 18.50 -2.70 -17.18
CA PRO A 216 17.47 -1.69 -17.15
C PRO A 216 17.21 -1.11 -18.53
N ASP A 217 15.93 -0.96 -18.86
CA ASP A 217 15.47 -0.24 -20.04
C ASP A 217 15.57 1.26 -19.78
N PRO A 218 16.43 2.02 -20.48
CA PRO A 218 16.63 3.44 -20.23
C PRO A 218 15.40 4.29 -20.55
N SER A 219 14.45 3.77 -21.35
CA SER A 219 13.20 4.48 -21.64
C SER A 219 12.09 4.18 -20.63
N PHE A 220 12.38 3.43 -19.56
CA PHE A 220 11.37 3.08 -18.56
C PHE A 220 11.25 4.19 -17.52
N ASP A 221 10.07 4.81 -17.48
CA ASP A 221 9.66 5.71 -16.40
C ASP A 221 8.66 5.01 -15.47
N VAL A 222 8.88 5.13 -14.17
CA VAL A 222 8.03 4.49 -13.15
C VAL A 222 6.69 5.21 -13.04
N GLY A 223 6.65 6.54 -13.17
CA GLY A 223 5.43 7.34 -13.09
C GLY A 223 4.46 6.99 -14.23
N ASP A 224 4.97 6.99 -15.46
CA ASP A 224 4.21 6.59 -16.65
C ASP A 224 3.69 5.15 -16.51
N TYR A 225 4.54 4.23 -16.02
CA TYR A 225 4.14 2.85 -15.77
C TYR A 225 3.00 2.72 -14.74
N LEU A 226 3.04 3.51 -13.66
CA LEU A 226 1.97 3.52 -12.65
C LEU A 226 0.66 4.08 -13.21
N ILE A 227 0.73 5.12 -14.05
CA ILE A 227 -0.43 5.70 -14.73
C ILE A 227 -1.04 4.69 -15.72
N ASP A 228 -0.20 4.01 -16.50
CA ASP A 228 -0.63 2.95 -17.43
C ASP A 228 -1.29 1.79 -16.67
N LEU A 229 -0.69 1.34 -15.57
CA LEU A 229 -1.28 0.32 -14.69
C LEU A 229 -2.63 0.77 -14.14
N LYS A 230 -2.75 2.04 -13.71
CA LYS A 230 -4.01 2.62 -13.23
C LYS A 230 -5.07 2.65 -14.33
N GLY A 231 -4.68 2.95 -15.58
CA GLY A 231 -5.56 2.90 -16.74
C GLY A 231 -6.08 1.49 -17.04
N GLN A 232 -5.23 0.48 -16.90
CA GLN A 232 -5.56 -0.94 -17.11
C GLN A 232 -6.41 -1.52 -15.98
N LEU A 233 -5.98 -1.34 -14.72
CA LEU A 233 -6.56 -1.96 -13.53
C LEU A 233 -7.69 -1.16 -12.88
N LYS A 234 -7.91 0.09 -13.32
CA LYS A 234 -8.98 1.01 -12.87
C LYS A 234 -8.88 1.53 -11.45
N THR A 235 -8.40 0.75 -10.47
CA THR A 235 -8.34 1.16 -9.05
C THR A 235 -6.91 1.30 -8.54
N TRP A 236 -6.66 2.21 -7.59
CA TRP A 236 -5.34 2.32 -6.96
C TRP A 236 -5.02 1.12 -6.06
N ARG A 237 -6.07 0.48 -5.51
CA ARG A 237 -5.99 -0.81 -4.82
C ARG A 237 -5.29 -1.87 -5.69
N ASP A 238 -5.78 -2.07 -6.91
CA ASP A 238 -5.25 -3.13 -7.77
C ASP A 238 -3.84 -2.79 -8.29
N VAL A 239 -3.56 -1.50 -8.52
CA VAL A 239 -2.19 -1.03 -8.83
C VAL A 239 -1.24 -1.33 -7.68
N TYR A 240 -1.63 -1.04 -6.44
CA TYR A 240 -0.84 -1.36 -5.25
C TYR A 240 -0.53 -2.85 -5.18
N TRP A 241 -1.55 -3.72 -5.27
CA TRP A 241 -1.35 -5.18 -5.21
C TRP A 241 -0.51 -5.71 -6.36
N ARG A 242 -0.61 -5.11 -7.56
CA ARG A 242 0.24 -5.46 -8.70
C ARG A 242 1.70 -5.14 -8.44
N ILE A 243 2.00 -3.94 -7.93
CA ILE A 243 3.37 -3.53 -7.61
C ILE A 243 3.92 -4.35 -6.45
N TRP A 244 3.14 -4.49 -5.36
CA TRP A 244 3.48 -5.33 -4.22
C TRP A 244 3.81 -6.77 -4.66
N GLY A 245 3.01 -7.35 -5.57
CA GLY A 245 3.27 -8.69 -6.07
C GLY A 245 4.46 -8.80 -7.02
N SER A 246 4.86 -7.69 -7.65
CA SER A 246 5.99 -7.65 -8.58
C SER A 246 7.33 -7.49 -7.86
N ILE A 247 7.32 -6.91 -6.66
CA ILE A 247 8.54 -6.73 -5.85
C ILE A 247 8.74 -7.86 -4.85
N ASN A 248 7.65 -8.46 -4.34
CA ASN A 248 7.72 -9.58 -3.40
C ASN A 248 7.84 -10.92 -4.15
N PHE A 249 8.55 -11.86 -3.53
CA PHE A 249 8.86 -13.15 -4.14
C PHE A 249 8.92 -14.26 -3.10
N LEU A 250 8.68 -15.50 -3.56
CA LEU A 250 8.66 -16.71 -2.74
C LEU A 250 9.44 -17.82 -3.46
N SER A 251 9.86 -18.85 -2.70
CA SER A 251 10.50 -20.05 -3.26
C SER A 251 9.48 -21.17 -3.43
N CYS A 252 9.64 -22.02 -4.45
CA CYS A 252 8.77 -23.16 -4.70
C CYS A 252 9.43 -24.48 -4.29
N SER A 253 8.78 -25.32 -3.48
CA SER A 253 9.29 -26.65 -3.11
C SER A 253 9.25 -27.69 -4.23
N ARG A 254 8.48 -27.43 -5.30
CA ARG A 254 8.32 -28.36 -6.44
C ARG A 254 9.36 -28.17 -7.52
N CYS A 255 9.62 -26.92 -7.90
CA CYS A 255 10.57 -26.58 -8.97
C CYS A 255 11.86 -25.95 -8.45
N SER A 256 11.97 -25.75 -7.13
CA SER A 256 13.14 -25.17 -6.45
C SER A 256 13.53 -23.77 -6.95
N GLU A 257 12.59 -23.06 -7.57
CA GLU A 257 12.80 -21.70 -8.09
C GLU A 257 12.19 -20.65 -7.20
N THR A 258 12.85 -19.49 -7.16
CA THR A 258 12.25 -18.24 -6.70
C THR A 258 11.35 -17.68 -7.79
N PHE A 259 10.14 -17.27 -7.43
CA PHE A 259 9.16 -16.68 -8.33
C PHE A 259 8.58 -15.40 -7.71
N PRO A 260 8.27 -14.37 -8.51
CA PRO A 260 7.57 -13.19 -8.02
C PRO A 260 6.13 -13.56 -7.70
N CYS A 261 5.52 -12.91 -6.71
CA CYS A 261 4.16 -13.22 -6.28
C CYS A 261 3.13 -13.09 -7.42
N THR A 262 3.36 -12.23 -8.42
CA THR A 262 2.55 -12.14 -9.65
C THR A 262 2.50 -13.42 -10.48
N GLU A 263 3.47 -14.33 -10.33
CA GLU A 263 3.63 -15.55 -11.12
C GLU A 263 3.24 -16.83 -10.37
N LEU A 264 2.45 -16.74 -9.28
CA LEU A 264 2.04 -17.90 -8.47
C LEU A 264 1.52 -19.08 -9.31
N GLY A 265 0.72 -18.81 -10.35
CA GLY A 265 0.13 -19.83 -11.23
C GLY A 265 1.02 -20.30 -12.38
N GLN A 266 2.31 -19.94 -12.38
CA GLN A 266 3.20 -20.16 -13.52
C GLN A 266 4.30 -21.21 -13.26
N CYS A 267 4.08 -22.13 -12.32
CA CYS A 267 4.99 -23.24 -12.08
C CYS A 267 4.94 -24.20 -13.28
N LYS A 268 5.98 -24.18 -14.10
CA LYS A 268 6.11 -25.07 -15.26
C LYS A 268 6.35 -26.51 -14.83
N PHE A 269 5.71 -27.45 -15.51
CA PHE A 269 5.97 -28.88 -15.35
C PHE A 269 5.60 -29.68 -16.61
N HIS A 270 6.19 -30.86 -16.75
CA HIS A 270 5.72 -31.90 -17.68
C HIS A 270 4.88 -32.92 -16.91
N PRO A 271 3.67 -33.28 -17.37
CA PRO A 271 2.87 -34.32 -16.73
C PRO A 271 3.43 -35.74 -16.99
N ASP A 272 4.14 -35.91 -18.11
CA ASP A 272 4.72 -37.20 -18.52
C ASP A 272 6.24 -37.18 -18.36
N THR A 273 6.83 -38.34 -18.09
CA THR A 273 8.29 -38.53 -18.10
C THR A 273 8.83 -38.61 -19.52
N PRO A 274 10.07 -38.15 -19.77
CA PRO A 274 10.66 -38.21 -21.11
C PRO A 274 10.97 -39.66 -21.51
N LEU A 275 10.63 -40.01 -22.76
CA LEU A 275 10.91 -41.32 -23.33
C LEU A 275 12.23 -41.29 -24.11
N PHE A 276 13.14 -42.20 -23.78
CA PHE A 276 14.41 -42.40 -24.47
C PHE A 276 14.40 -43.75 -25.19
N HIS A 277 14.77 -43.76 -26.47
CA HIS A 277 14.86 -45.00 -27.24
C HIS A 277 16.28 -45.57 -27.16
N GLY A 278 16.42 -46.75 -26.56
CA GLY A 278 17.69 -47.44 -26.39
C GLY A 278 18.77 -46.54 -25.76
N ASN A 279 19.95 -46.51 -26.36
CA ASN A 279 21.09 -45.68 -25.92
C ASN A 279 21.09 -44.27 -26.55
N SER A 280 19.98 -43.78 -27.09
CA SER A 280 19.91 -42.41 -27.61
C SER A 280 20.19 -41.38 -26.52
N LEU A 281 21.06 -40.41 -26.84
CA LEU A 281 21.36 -39.26 -25.98
C LEU A 281 20.21 -38.25 -25.92
N SER A 282 19.30 -38.30 -26.88
CA SER A 282 18.08 -37.49 -26.93
C SER A 282 16.84 -38.36 -26.67
N GLY A 283 15.88 -37.76 -25.99
CA GLY A 283 14.56 -38.29 -25.71
C GLY A 283 13.49 -37.26 -26.02
N LYS A 284 12.23 -37.62 -25.80
CA LYS A 284 11.08 -36.77 -26.10
C LYS A 284 10.05 -36.85 -24.99
N TYR A 285 9.50 -35.71 -24.59
CA TYR A 285 8.34 -35.67 -23.70
C TYR A 285 7.06 -36.04 -24.46
N PRO A 286 6.29 -37.07 -24.04
CA PRO A 286 5.03 -37.42 -24.70
C PRO A 286 4.00 -36.28 -24.69
N CYS A 287 3.91 -35.56 -23.57
CA CYS A 287 2.93 -34.49 -23.36
C CYS A 287 2.95 -33.33 -24.36
N CYS A 288 4.11 -32.98 -24.92
CA CYS A 288 4.26 -31.84 -25.83
C CYS A 288 5.21 -32.08 -27.00
N GLY A 289 5.90 -33.21 -27.00
CA GLY A 289 6.86 -33.56 -28.02
C GLY A 289 8.20 -32.80 -27.97
N LEU A 290 8.47 -32.06 -26.91
CA LEU A 290 9.76 -31.38 -26.70
C LEU A 290 10.89 -32.41 -26.67
N GLN A 291 11.93 -32.17 -27.48
CA GLN A 291 13.15 -32.97 -27.44
C GLN A 291 14.01 -32.54 -26.25
N ILE A 292 14.55 -33.51 -25.53
CA ILE A 292 15.42 -33.28 -24.38
C ILE A 292 16.64 -34.18 -24.43
N LEU A 293 17.75 -33.72 -23.87
CA LEU A 293 18.97 -34.51 -23.72
C LEU A 293 18.91 -35.30 -22.41
N ARG A 294 19.53 -36.49 -22.37
CA ARG A 294 19.71 -37.27 -21.12
C ARG A 294 20.44 -36.46 -20.04
N PHE A 295 21.33 -35.56 -20.46
CA PHE A 295 22.04 -34.64 -19.61
C PHE A 295 21.96 -33.24 -20.22
N ASP A 296 21.24 -32.34 -19.55
CA ASP A 296 21.12 -30.93 -19.93
C ASP A 296 21.60 -30.06 -18.74
N PRO A 297 22.86 -29.62 -18.74
CA PRO A 297 23.40 -28.81 -17.65
C PRO A 297 22.76 -27.41 -17.59
N SER A 298 22.07 -26.96 -18.65
CA SER A 298 21.42 -25.66 -18.69
C SER A 298 20.09 -25.61 -17.93
N GLN A 299 19.46 -26.78 -17.71
CA GLN A 299 18.15 -26.95 -17.07
C GLN A 299 17.06 -25.99 -17.61
N GLN A 300 17.11 -25.65 -18.91
CA GLN A 300 16.15 -24.72 -19.52
C GLN A 300 14.79 -25.35 -19.80
N ASN A 301 14.73 -26.68 -19.89
CA ASN A 301 13.52 -27.43 -20.20
C ASN A 301 12.67 -27.68 -18.94
N LYS A 302 11.82 -26.71 -18.59
CA LYS A 302 11.12 -26.68 -17.30
C LYS A 302 9.67 -27.18 -17.30
N GLY A 303 9.07 -27.42 -18.46
CA GLY A 303 7.67 -27.86 -18.53
C GLY A 303 6.86 -27.29 -19.68
N CYS A 304 5.78 -28.00 -20.05
CA CYS A 304 4.82 -27.58 -21.07
C CYS A 304 3.44 -27.21 -20.51
N LYS A 305 3.17 -27.52 -19.24
CA LYS A 305 1.94 -27.15 -18.52
C LYS A 305 2.29 -26.24 -17.35
N LEU A 306 1.28 -25.49 -16.89
CA LEU A 306 1.37 -24.59 -15.74
C LEU A 306 0.50 -25.11 -14.60
N ARG A 307 0.95 -24.87 -13.37
CA ARG A 307 0.20 -25.09 -12.14
C ARG A 307 0.63 -24.05 -11.11
N ASP A 308 -0.06 -24.01 -9.97
CA ASP A 308 0.39 -23.18 -8.86
C ASP A 308 1.72 -23.70 -8.26
N HIS A 309 2.62 -22.77 -7.96
CA HIS A 309 3.79 -23.02 -7.13
C HIS A 309 3.35 -23.47 -5.73
N ILE A 310 4.11 -24.37 -5.10
CA ILE A 310 3.96 -24.66 -3.66
C ILE A 310 5.05 -23.91 -2.92
N VAL A 311 4.66 -22.97 -2.06
CA VAL A 311 5.60 -22.15 -1.32
C VAL A 311 6.42 -22.98 -0.34
N ASN A 312 7.74 -22.80 -0.41
CA ASN A 312 8.68 -23.35 0.55
C ASN A 312 9.03 -22.28 1.60
N LEU A 313 8.52 -22.46 2.82
CA LEU A 313 8.78 -21.57 3.94
C LEU A 313 10.14 -21.84 4.63
N SER A 314 10.80 -22.96 4.32
CA SER A 314 12.01 -23.42 5.03
C SER A 314 13.33 -22.88 4.46
N GLU A 315 13.33 -22.33 3.24
CA GLU A 315 14.54 -21.78 2.63
C GLU A 315 14.92 -20.42 3.22
N SER A 316 15.83 -20.43 4.18
CA SER A 316 16.72 -19.30 4.46
C SER A 316 18.09 -19.65 3.88
N GLY A 317 18.70 -18.74 3.12
CA GLY A 317 20.08 -18.90 2.67
C GLY A 317 20.99 -19.28 3.84
N MET A 318 21.96 -20.15 3.61
CA MET A 318 22.86 -20.64 4.66
C MET A 318 23.56 -19.47 5.38
N LYS A 319 23.57 -19.54 6.72
CA LYS A 319 24.23 -18.66 7.71
C LYS A 319 23.48 -17.38 8.11
N GLU A 320 22.27 -17.53 8.64
CA GLU A 320 21.66 -16.49 9.47
C GLU A 320 21.50 -16.93 10.94
N PRO A 321 21.69 -16.03 11.93
CA PRO A 321 21.47 -16.31 13.34
C PRO A 321 20.03 -16.77 13.62
N ILE A 322 19.84 -17.60 14.65
CA ILE A 322 18.57 -18.30 14.93
C ILE A 322 17.38 -17.32 15.05
N GLY A 323 17.59 -16.14 15.62
CA GLY A 323 16.54 -15.11 15.76
C GLY A 323 16.10 -14.45 14.45
N SER A 324 16.97 -14.28 13.45
CA SER A 324 16.58 -13.68 12.17
C SER A 324 15.88 -14.67 11.24
N LYS A 325 16.17 -15.97 11.39
CA LYS A 325 15.46 -17.04 10.67
C LYS A 325 13.96 -17.09 11.00
N GLU A 326 13.59 -17.01 12.27
CA GLU A 326 12.18 -17.03 12.67
C GLU A 326 11.40 -15.81 12.16
N GLN A 327 12.03 -14.62 12.20
CA GLN A 327 11.43 -13.40 11.67
C GLN A 327 11.24 -13.47 10.15
N ASN A 328 12.21 -14.03 9.43
CA ASN A 328 12.15 -14.22 7.98
C ASN A 328 11.04 -15.22 7.57
N ILE A 329 10.92 -16.34 8.29
CA ILE A 329 9.82 -17.31 8.09
C ILE A 329 8.46 -16.63 8.30
N LYS A 330 8.29 -15.87 9.38
CA LYS A 330 7.04 -15.13 9.64
C LYS A 330 6.74 -14.06 8.59
N ALA A 331 7.76 -13.42 8.01
CA ALA A 331 7.58 -12.45 6.93
C ALA A 331 7.13 -13.16 5.64
N LYS A 332 7.77 -14.27 5.26
CA LYS A 332 7.37 -15.08 4.10
C LYS A 332 5.98 -15.66 4.23
N GLN A 333 5.61 -16.10 5.44
CA GLN A 333 4.27 -16.60 5.73
C GLN A 333 3.22 -15.51 5.51
N ARG A 334 3.45 -14.30 6.01
CA ARG A 334 2.55 -13.15 5.80
C ARG A 334 2.40 -12.82 4.31
N VAL A 335 3.51 -12.73 3.57
CA VAL A 335 3.48 -12.52 2.11
C VAL A 335 2.67 -13.61 1.40
N TYR A 336 2.78 -14.86 1.83
CA TYR A 336 2.00 -15.94 1.22
C TYR A 336 0.50 -15.83 1.54
N GLU A 337 0.14 -15.50 2.78
CA GLU A 337 -1.25 -15.27 3.20
C GLU A 337 -1.90 -14.10 2.45
N ASP A 338 -1.18 -12.98 2.31
CA ASP A 338 -1.63 -11.82 1.53
C ASP A 338 -1.80 -12.17 0.05
N LEU A 339 -0.86 -12.92 -0.53
CA LEU A 339 -0.93 -13.38 -1.92
C LEU A 339 -2.15 -14.27 -2.16
N LEU A 340 -2.48 -15.18 -1.23
CA LEU A 340 -3.66 -16.02 -1.35
C LEU A 340 -4.96 -15.21 -1.22
N SER A 341 -5.00 -14.27 -0.28
CA SER A 341 -6.17 -13.41 -0.03
C SER A 341 -6.46 -12.47 -1.21
N HIS A 342 -5.41 -12.01 -1.89
CA HIS A 342 -5.49 -11.02 -2.97
C HIS A 342 -5.09 -11.58 -4.34
N ARG A 343 -5.21 -12.90 -4.54
CA ARG A 343 -4.74 -13.61 -5.73
C ARG A 343 -5.17 -12.96 -7.05
N GLU A 344 -6.43 -12.55 -7.14
CA GLU A 344 -7.00 -11.98 -8.37
C GLU A 344 -6.41 -10.61 -8.74
N ALA A 345 -6.10 -9.77 -7.75
CA ALA A 345 -5.48 -8.47 -7.99
C ALA A 345 -3.98 -8.61 -8.28
N VAL A 346 -3.30 -9.54 -7.58
CA VAL A 346 -1.86 -9.74 -7.66
C VAL A 346 -1.45 -10.51 -8.92
N CYS A 347 -2.06 -11.66 -9.18
CA CYS A 347 -1.56 -12.61 -10.18
C CYS A 347 -1.78 -12.10 -11.61
N MET A 348 -0.76 -12.25 -12.44
CA MET A 348 -0.84 -11.94 -13.86
C MET A 348 -1.41 -13.13 -14.64
N PRO A 349 -2.39 -12.92 -15.54
CA PRO A 349 -2.76 -13.95 -16.49
C PRO A 349 -1.56 -14.30 -17.36
N HIS A 350 -1.38 -15.58 -17.68
CA HIS A 350 -0.24 -16.02 -18.47
C HIS A 350 -0.33 -15.45 -19.89
N GLN A 351 0.57 -14.51 -20.22
CA GLN A 351 0.86 -14.18 -21.60
C GLN A 351 1.79 -15.25 -22.15
N LYS A 352 1.35 -15.98 -23.19
CA LYS A 352 2.24 -16.85 -23.95
C LYS A 352 3.39 -15.98 -24.43
N VAL A 353 4.58 -16.16 -23.84
CA VAL A 353 5.80 -15.60 -24.39
C VAL A 353 5.92 -16.21 -25.78
N LEU A 354 5.68 -15.40 -26.81
CA LEU A 354 6.04 -15.75 -28.17
C LEU A 354 7.54 -16.04 -28.10
N THR A 355 7.88 -17.32 -28.09
CA THR A 355 9.23 -17.76 -28.41
C THR A 355 9.48 -17.20 -29.80
N MET A 356 10.18 -16.06 -29.88
CA MET A 356 10.83 -15.65 -31.11
C MET A 356 11.86 -16.73 -31.37
N THR A 357 11.45 -17.73 -32.14
CA THR A 357 12.36 -18.57 -32.89
C THR A 357 13.15 -17.60 -33.76
N ASN A 358 14.45 -17.48 -33.47
CA ASN A 358 15.39 -16.88 -34.39
C ASN A 358 15.23 -17.62 -35.73
N GLU A 359 14.80 -16.89 -36.75
CA GLU A 359 15.17 -17.18 -38.13
C GLU A 359 16.52 -16.54 -38.43
#